data_AF-A0A7S0ZGK0-F1
#
_entry.id   AF-A0A7S0ZGK0-F1
#
_cell.length_a   1.000
_cell.length_b   1.000
_cell.length_c   1.000
_cell.angle_alpha   90.00
_cell.angle_beta   90.00
_cell.angle_gamma   90.00
#
_symmetry.space_group_name_H-M   'P 1'
#
loop_
_entity.id
_entity.type
_entity.pdbx_description
1 polymer ?
#
loop_
_entity_poly.entity_id
_entity_poly.type
_entity_poly.pdbx_seq_one_letter_code
_entity_poly.pdbx_strand_id
1 'polypeptide(L)'
;MARRQRAARVAVDGVKVEFVYADGAKDDVQLSGDWNDWKAIQMFHEGGGMWSVVTPVPPGPHEFKFIVDGEWKHSNRHPTIGIDETSLNNVRFVLPEPDLSAERDGVADPRARPRGQRASATAGGAPAPAAAPPAAAADPKKKGLFK
;
A
#
# COMPACT_ATOMS: atom_id res chain seq x y z
N MET A 1 -9.56 -15.02 -38.25
CA MET A 1 -8.42 -14.15 -37.89
C MET A 1 -8.66 -13.60 -36.49
N ALA A 2 -7.87 -14.00 -35.50
CA ALA A 2 -8.09 -13.63 -34.10
C ALA A 2 -7.30 -12.36 -33.75
N ARG A 3 -8.01 -11.26 -33.46
CA ARG A 3 -7.43 -10.10 -32.79
C ARG A 3 -7.34 -10.43 -31.30
N ARG A 4 -6.15 -10.76 -30.82
CA ARG A 4 -5.83 -10.68 -29.39
C ARG A 4 -5.82 -9.20 -29.03
N GLN A 5 -6.87 -8.72 -28.37
CA GLN A 5 -6.81 -7.44 -27.66
C GLN A 5 -5.76 -7.59 -26.55
N ARG A 6 -4.63 -6.89 -26.68
CA ARG A 6 -3.77 -6.62 -25.53
C ARG A 6 -4.58 -5.75 -24.58
N ALA A 7 -4.82 -6.23 -23.37
CA ALA A 7 -5.26 -5.38 -22.27
C ALA A 7 -4.23 -4.25 -22.14
N ALA A 8 -4.69 -3.01 -22.29
CA ALA A 8 -3.89 -1.85 -21.94
C ALA A 8 -3.51 -1.99 -20.47
N ARG A 9 -2.21 -2.02 -20.16
CA ARG A 9 -1.75 -1.81 -18.79
C ARG A 9 -2.19 -0.39 -18.43
N VAL A 10 -3.20 -0.28 -17.58
CA VAL A 10 -3.55 0.97 -16.92
C VAL A 10 -2.29 1.42 -16.19
N ALA A 11 -1.74 2.58 -16.56
CA ALA A 11 -0.75 3.26 -15.74
C ALA A 11 -1.45 3.58 -14.42
N VAL A 12 -0.99 2.97 -13.33
CA VAL A 12 -1.54 3.24 -12.01
C VAL A 12 -0.98 4.59 -11.59
N ASP A 13 -1.81 5.63 -11.62
CA ASP A 13 -1.50 6.98 -11.13
C ASP A 13 -1.33 6.93 -9.59
N GLY A 14 -0.21 6.38 -9.14
CA GLY A 14 0.13 6.21 -7.73
C GLY A 14 1.47 6.87 -7.39
N VAL A 15 1.56 7.39 -6.17
CA VAL A 15 2.78 7.90 -5.55
C VAL A 15 3.69 6.71 -5.26
N LYS A 16 4.99 6.82 -5.56
CA LYS A 16 5.94 5.76 -5.23
C LYS A 16 6.14 5.74 -3.72
N VAL A 17 5.69 4.67 -3.06
CA VAL A 17 5.82 4.50 -1.62
C VAL A 17 6.74 3.33 -1.32
N GLU A 18 7.70 3.56 -0.44
CA GLU A 18 8.53 2.51 0.13
C GLU A 18 7.85 1.89 1.35
N PHE A 19 7.80 0.57 1.36
CA PHE A 19 7.40 -0.25 2.50
C PHE A 19 8.59 -1.07 2.95
N VAL A 20 8.79 -1.15 4.27
CA VAL A 20 9.91 -1.86 4.88
C VAL A 20 9.37 -2.87 5.87
N TYR A 21 9.91 -4.07 5.87
CA TYR A 21 9.71 -5.06 6.93
C TYR A 21 11.04 -5.25 7.65
N ALA A 22 11.12 -4.90 8.92
CA ALA A 22 12.38 -4.90 9.70
C ALA A 22 12.23 -5.65 11.03
N ASP A 23 11.46 -6.74 11.01
CA ASP A 23 11.13 -7.55 12.19
C ASP A 23 11.83 -8.92 12.15
N GLY A 24 12.88 -9.07 11.33
CA GLY A 24 13.82 -10.21 11.42
C GLY A 24 13.47 -11.41 10.54
N ALA A 25 12.73 -11.23 9.44
CA ALA A 25 12.43 -12.31 8.50
C ALA A 25 13.69 -12.84 7.80
N LYS A 26 13.77 -14.16 7.62
CA LYS A 26 14.97 -14.83 7.11
C LYS A 26 14.88 -15.17 5.62
N ASP A 27 13.77 -15.74 5.19
CA ASP A 27 13.72 -16.47 3.92
C ASP A 27 12.84 -15.78 2.87
N ASP A 28 11.61 -15.39 3.22
CA ASP A 28 10.69 -14.76 2.26
C ASP A 28 9.81 -13.68 2.90
N VAL A 29 9.70 -12.53 2.22
CA VAL A 29 8.75 -11.47 2.60
C VAL A 29 8.07 -10.90 1.36
N GLN A 30 6.75 -10.80 1.43
CA GLN A 30 5.91 -10.19 0.42
C GLN A 30 5.00 -9.12 1.04
N LEU A 31 4.67 -8.11 0.26
CA LEU A 31 3.72 -7.05 0.61
C LEU A 31 2.39 -7.29 -0.09
N SER A 32 1.29 -7.01 0.59
CA SER A 32 -0.06 -7.05 0.03
C SER A 32 -0.93 -5.97 0.66
N GLY A 33 -1.81 -5.34 -0.11
CA GLY A 33 -2.68 -4.28 0.39
C GLY A 33 -3.89 -4.00 -0.48
N ASP A 34 -4.75 -3.10 -0.03
CA ASP A 34 -6.03 -2.81 -0.71
C ASP A 34 -5.86 -2.27 -2.15
N TRP A 35 -4.82 -1.46 -2.42
CA TRP A 35 -4.56 -0.84 -3.72
C TRP A 35 -4.24 -1.83 -4.84
N ASN A 36 -3.91 -3.08 -4.48
CA ASN A 36 -3.55 -4.11 -5.45
C ASN A 36 -4.46 -5.35 -5.38
N ASP A 37 -5.65 -5.22 -4.79
CA ASP A 37 -6.58 -6.33 -4.51
C ASP A 37 -5.95 -7.43 -3.66
N TRP A 38 -5.11 -7.06 -2.68
CA TRP A 38 -4.38 -7.98 -1.81
C TRP A 38 -3.49 -9.00 -2.56
N LYS A 39 -2.98 -8.64 -3.75
CA LYS A 39 -2.01 -9.47 -4.49
C LYS A 39 -0.63 -9.36 -3.85
N ALA A 40 0.06 -10.49 -3.74
CA ALA A 40 1.41 -10.51 -3.19
C ALA A 40 2.43 -9.83 -4.13
N ILE A 41 3.24 -8.93 -3.57
CA ILE A 41 4.38 -8.28 -4.21
C ILE A 41 5.65 -8.73 -3.47
N GLN A 42 6.57 -9.37 -4.18
CA GLN A 42 7.83 -9.80 -3.60
C GLN A 42 8.67 -8.61 -3.12
N MET A 43 9.21 -8.69 -1.90
CA MET A 43 10.13 -7.68 -1.35
C MET A 43 11.59 -8.05 -1.62
N PHE A 44 12.46 -7.05 -1.65
CA PHE A 44 13.90 -7.18 -1.76
C PHE A 44 14.53 -7.37 -0.38
N HIS A 45 15.46 -8.32 -0.24
CA HIS A 45 16.17 -8.55 1.02
C HIS A 45 17.35 -7.57 1.14
N GLU A 46 17.25 -6.64 2.09
CA GLU A 46 18.28 -5.63 2.39
C GLU A 46 19.41 -6.20 3.28
N GLY A 47 19.21 -7.38 3.85
CA GLY A 47 20.09 -8.00 4.84
C GLY A 47 19.71 -7.66 6.28
N GLY A 48 20.29 -8.38 7.24
CA GLY A 48 20.01 -8.15 8.67
C GLY A 48 18.54 -8.37 9.08
N GLY A 49 17.78 -9.12 8.30
CA GLY A 49 16.35 -9.34 8.51
C GLY A 49 15.46 -8.16 8.10
N MET A 50 16.00 -7.23 7.31
CA MET A 50 15.25 -6.15 6.66
C MET A 50 14.89 -6.50 5.21
N TRP A 51 13.68 -6.10 4.83
CA TRP A 51 13.15 -6.25 3.48
C TRP A 51 12.49 -4.95 3.06
N SER A 52 12.58 -4.57 1.78
CA SER A 52 11.99 -3.35 1.25
C SER A 52 11.26 -3.60 -0.08
N VAL A 53 10.28 -2.74 -0.39
CA VAL A 53 9.73 -2.65 -1.74
C VAL A 53 9.22 -1.24 -2.00
N VAL A 54 9.43 -0.74 -3.21
CA VAL A 54 8.84 0.50 -3.71
C VAL A 54 7.75 0.15 -4.71
N THR A 55 6.51 0.58 -4.44
CA THR A 55 5.35 0.31 -5.30
C THR A 55 4.48 1.57 -5.45
N PRO A 56 3.84 1.80 -6.62
CA PRO A 56 2.90 2.89 -6.77
C PRO A 56 1.63 2.63 -5.93
N VAL A 57 1.28 3.59 -5.08
CA VAL A 57 0.06 3.56 -4.26
C VAL A 57 -0.73 4.84 -4.51
N PRO A 58 -2.04 4.77 -4.77
CA PRO A 58 -2.88 5.97 -4.89
C PRO A 58 -2.80 6.85 -3.64
N PRO A 59 -3.07 8.16 -3.74
CA PRO A 59 -3.25 9.00 -2.55
C PRO A 59 -4.48 8.57 -1.74
N GLY A 60 -4.34 8.49 -0.42
CA GLY A 60 -5.40 8.08 0.50
C GLY A 60 -4.92 7.20 1.65
N PRO A 61 -5.84 6.78 2.54
CA PRO A 61 -5.57 5.74 3.52
C PRO A 61 -5.56 4.37 2.85
N HIS A 62 -4.55 3.56 3.18
CA HIS A 62 -4.37 2.21 2.64
C HIS A 62 -4.06 1.23 3.75
N GLU A 63 -4.80 0.12 3.77
CA GLU A 63 -4.48 -1.04 4.60
C GLU A 63 -3.55 -2.00 3.87
N PHE A 64 -2.62 -2.58 4.63
CA PHE A 64 -1.67 -3.55 4.10
C PHE A 64 -1.22 -4.55 5.16
N LYS A 65 -0.62 -5.65 4.70
CA LYS A 65 -0.05 -6.69 5.55
C LYS A 65 1.12 -7.36 4.84
N PHE A 66 2.02 -7.95 5.60
CA PHE A 66 3.14 -8.72 5.09
C PHE A 66 2.79 -10.20 5.06
N ILE A 67 3.37 -10.93 4.12
CA ILE A 67 3.36 -12.38 4.08
C ILE A 67 4.81 -12.79 4.31
N VAL A 68 5.11 -13.38 5.46
CA VAL A 68 6.45 -13.76 5.88
C VAL A 68 6.49 -15.27 5.96
N ASP A 69 7.33 -15.90 5.14
CA ASP A 69 7.43 -17.36 5.04
C ASP A 69 6.05 -18.05 4.84
N GLY A 70 5.17 -17.39 4.09
CA GLY A 70 3.80 -17.85 3.80
C GLY A 70 2.74 -17.51 4.86
N GLU A 71 3.12 -16.82 5.95
CA GLU A 71 2.21 -16.42 7.02
C GLU A 71 1.90 -14.93 6.99
N TRP A 72 0.62 -14.57 7.15
CA TRP A 72 0.20 -13.17 7.24
C TRP A 72 0.63 -12.54 8.56
N LYS A 73 1.47 -11.50 8.50
CA LYS A 73 2.00 -10.77 9.67
C LYS A 73 1.83 -9.27 9.48
N HIS A 74 1.46 -8.58 10.54
CA HIS A 74 1.63 -7.13 10.61
C HIS A 74 3.03 -6.83 11.17
N SER A 75 3.57 -5.67 10.83
CA SER A 75 4.80 -5.16 11.44
C SER A 75 4.49 -4.26 12.63
N ASN A 76 5.25 -4.39 13.71
CA ASN A 76 5.15 -3.51 14.89
C ASN A 76 5.77 -2.13 14.66
N ARG A 77 6.41 -1.92 13.50
CA ARG A 77 7.04 -0.65 13.12
C ARG A 77 6.13 0.24 12.27
N HIS A 78 4.94 -0.23 11.96
CA HIS A 78 3.94 0.49 11.20
C HIS A 78 2.68 0.67 12.05
N PRO A 79 1.95 1.78 11.90
CA PRO A 79 0.64 1.93 12.52
C PRO A 79 -0.29 0.78 12.14
N THR A 80 -1.19 0.40 13.05
CA THR A 80 -2.13 -0.70 12.84
C THR A 80 -3.59 -0.26 13.00
N ILE A 81 -4.48 -1.01 12.38
CA ILE A 81 -5.93 -0.90 12.52
C ILE A 81 -6.54 -2.32 12.62
N GLY A 82 -7.53 -2.49 13.48
CA GLY A 82 -8.14 -3.80 13.79
C GLY A 82 -8.67 -3.84 15.21
N ILE A 83 -9.51 -4.84 15.51
CA ILE A 83 -10.10 -5.04 16.84
C ILE A 83 -9.38 -6.14 17.64
N ASP A 84 -8.71 -7.06 16.95
CA ASP A 84 -8.02 -8.23 17.49
C ASP A 84 -6.87 -8.67 16.57
N GLU A 85 -6.05 -9.63 17.01
CA GLU A 85 -4.90 -10.12 16.25
C GLU A 85 -5.26 -10.68 14.85
N THR A 86 -6.49 -11.18 14.70
CA THR A 86 -6.94 -11.75 13.42
C THR A 86 -7.28 -10.69 12.40
N SER A 87 -7.77 -9.54 12.86
CA SER A 87 -8.16 -8.38 12.05
C SER A 87 -7.09 -7.29 11.96
N LEU A 88 -5.97 -7.42 12.68
CA LEU A 88 -4.88 -6.45 12.64
C LEU A 88 -4.22 -6.39 11.26
N ASN A 89 -4.34 -5.23 10.63
CA ASN A 89 -3.60 -4.80 9.44
C ASN A 89 -2.71 -3.61 9.80
N ASN A 90 -1.67 -3.37 9.01
CA ASN A 90 -0.98 -2.09 9.04
C ASN A 90 -1.74 -1.06 8.20
N VAL A 91 -1.56 0.23 8.51
CA VAL A 91 -2.18 1.34 7.77
C VAL A 91 -1.15 2.40 7.39
N ARG A 92 -1.26 2.92 6.16
CA ARG A 92 -0.42 4.00 5.62
C ARG A 92 -1.31 5.08 5.01
N PHE A 93 -1.05 6.34 5.35
CA PHE A 93 -1.66 7.47 4.65
C PHE A 93 -0.69 7.97 3.58
N VAL A 94 -1.11 7.95 2.32
CA VAL A 94 -0.34 8.39 1.16
C VAL A 94 -0.82 9.76 0.75
N LEU A 95 0.07 10.75 0.80
CA LEU A 95 -0.21 12.09 0.34
C LEU A 95 -0.06 12.16 -1.19
N PRO A 96 -0.86 12.98 -1.88
CA PRO A 96 -0.60 13.27 -3.29
C PRO A 96 0.78 13.95 -3.43
N GLU A 97 1.42 13.74 -4.58
CA GLU A 97 2.63 14.51 -4.92
C GLU A 97 2.32 16.01 -4.81
N PRO A 98 3.16 16.80 -4.12
CA PRO A 98 2.93 18.22 -4.00
C PRO A 98 2.95 18.85 -5.39
N ASP A 99 1.95 19.69 -5.67
CA ASP A 99 1.94 20.49 -6.89
C ASP A 99 2.95 21.64 -6.77
N LEU A 100 4.22 21.32 -7.06
CA LEU A 100 5.32 22.29 -7.08
C LEU A 100 5.20 23.30 -8.24
N SER A 101 4.19 23.17 -9.12
CA SER A 101 3.95 24.17 -10.16
C SER A 101 3.30 25.45 -9.61
N ALA A 102 2.58 25.36 -8.48
CA ALA A 102 1.91 26.49 -7.85
C ALA A 102 2.86 27.52 -7.20
N GLU A 103 4.10 27.14 -6.88
CA GLU A 103 5.06 28.05 -6.21
C GLU A 103 5.86 28.94 -7.17
N ARG A 104 5.73 28.78 -8.50
CA ARG A 104 6.44 29.65 -9.47
C ARG A 104 5.76 31.02 -9.70
N ASP A 105 4.53 31.21 -9.23
CA ASP A 105 3.74 32.43 -9.46
C ASP A 105 3.61 33.35 -8.23
N GLY A 106 4.56 33.27 -7.28
CA GLY A 106 4.34 33.72 -5.90
C GLY A 106 5.29 34.76 -5.28
N VAL A 107 5.94 35.66 -6.03
CA VAL A 107 6.37 36.95 -5.41
C VAL A 107 5.17 37.89 -5.43
N ALA A 108 4.22 37.66 -4.53
CA ALA A 108 3.06 38.52 -4.36
C ALA A 108 3.44 39.78 -3.57
N ASP A 109 3.05 40.95 -4.10
CA ASP A 109 3.13 42.24 -3.41
C ASP A 109 2.38 42.16 -2.06
N PRO A 110 3.03 42.46 -0.91
CA PRO A 110 2.44 42.38 0.42
C PRO A 110 1.24 43.32 0.67
N ARG A 111 0.81 44.12 -0.33
CA ARG A 111 -0.33 45.05 -0.22
C ARG A 111 -1.67 44.50 -0.69
N ALA A 112 -1.74 43.30 -1.26
CA ALA A 112 -3.01 42.72 -1.72
C ALA A 112 -3.74 41.97 -0.59
N ARG A 113 -4.91 42.46 -0.17
CA ARG A 113 -5.79 41.77 0.78
C ARG A 113 -6.59 40.66 0.07
N PRO A 114 -6.67 39.42 0.59
CA PRO A 114 -7.50 38.40 -0.02
C PRO A 114 -8.97 38.56 0.40
N ARG A 115 -9.86 38.55 -0.60
CA ARG A 115 -11.32 38.51 -0.44
C ARG A 115 -11.74 37.04 -0.34
N GLY A 116 -12.47 36.70 0.74
CA GLY A 116 -12.73 35.33 1.17
C GLY A 116 -13.44 34.43 0.17
N GLN A 117 -13.07 33.15 0.19
CA GLN A 117 -13.89 32.05 -0.30
C GLN A 117 -13.96 30.96 0.76
N ARG A 118 -15.20 30.53 0.99
CA ARG A 118 -15.65 29.60 2.03
C ARG A 118 -15.57 28.20 1.44
N ALA A 119 -14.86 27.29 2.13
CA ALA A 119 -14.75 25.90 1.72
C ALA A 119 -16.08 25.15 1.91
N SER A 120 -16.49 24.39 0.90
CA SER A 120 -17.57 23.41 0.98
C SER A 120 -16.92 22.02 1.01
N ALA A 121 -16.91 21.39 2.19
CA ALA A 121 -16.50 20.00 2.35
C ALA A 121 -17.73 19.11 2.20
N THR A 122 -17.75 18.26 1.17
CA THR A 122 -18.66 17.12 1.09
C THR A 122 -17.90 15.88 1.50
N ALA A 123 -18.23 15.35 2.68
CA ALA A 123 -17.74 14.06 3.16
C ALA A 123 -18.46 12.94 2.40
N GLY A 124 -17.77 12.32 1.44
CA GLY A 124 -18.17 11.04 0.88
C GLY A 124 -17.71 9.91 1.81
N GLY A 125 -18.66 9.15 2.35
CA GLY A 125 -18.38 8.05 3.26
C GLY A 125 -17.46 7.00 2.63
N ALA A 126 -16.39 6.67 3.34
CA ALA A 126 -15.50 5.58 2.98
C ALA A 126 -16.27 4.25 3.00
N PRO A 127 -16.15 3.39 1.97
CA PRO A 127 -16.60 2.02 2.07
C PRO A 127 -15.79 1.30 3.17
N ALA A 128 -16.44 0.38 3.90
CA ALA A 128 -15.78 -0.45 4.90
C ALA A 128 -14.59 -1.18 4.25
N PRO A 129 -13.42 -1.28 4.94
CA PRO A 129 -12.26 -1.94 4.37
C PRO A 129 -12.59 -3.41 4.08
N ALA A 130 -12.27 -3.85 2.87
CA ALA A 130 -12.25 -5.27 2.54
C ALA A 130 -11.15 -5.90 3.40
N ALA A 131 -11.56 -6.59 4.47
CA ALA A 131 -10.65 -7.34 5.32
C ALA A 131 -9.73 -8.21 4.45
N ALA A 132 -8.43 -8.22 4.78
CA ALA A 132 -7.50 -9.20 4.23
C ALA A 132 -8.17 -10.58 4.33
N PRO A 133 -8.11 -11.42 3.27
CA PRO A 133 -8.74 -12.73 3.32
C PRO A 133 -8.29 -13.44 4.61
N PRO A 134 -9.21 -14.13 5.33
CA PRO A 134 -8.85 -14.83 6.55
C PRO A 134 -7.65 -15.69 6.23
N ALA A 135 -6.62 -15.66 7.11
CA ALA A 135 -5.38 -16.39 6.93
C ALA A 135 -5.71 -17.84 6.56
N ALA A 136 -5.73 -18.14 5.26
CA ALA A 136 -5.93 -19.49 4.80
C ALA A 136 -4.66 -20.20 5.22
N ALA A 137 -4.79 -21.13 6.16
CA ALA A 137 -3.74 -22.06 6.50
C ALA A 137 -3.13 -22.55 5.18
N ALA A 138 -1.83 -22.33 5.00
CA ALA A 138 -1.09 -22.88 3.90
C ALA A 138 -1.42 -24.39 3.84
N ASP A 139 -2.06 -24.82 2.75
CA ASP A 139 -2.45 -26.21 2.56
C ASP A 139 -1.17 -27.07 2.54
N PRO A 140 -0.92 -27.94 3.54
CA PRO A 140 0.34 -28.66 3.64
C PRO A 140 0.31 -29.89 2.73
N LYS A 141 0.21 -29.70 1.41
CA LYS A 141 0.27 -30.80 0.44
C LYS A 141 0.99 -30.44 -0.85
N LYS A 142 2.32 -30.32 -0.77
CA LYS A 142 3.26 -30.90 -1.76
C LYS A 142 4.60 -31.25 -1.09
N LYS A 143 4.63 -32.27 -0.22
CA LYS A 143 5.88 -33.04 -0.05
C LYS A 143 6.02 -33.93 -1.28
N GLY A 144 7.07 -33.68 -2.05
CA GLY A 144 7.44 -34.48 -3.20
C GLY A 144 7.62 -35.94 -2.80
N LEU A 145 6.82 -36.81 -3.42
CA LEU A 145 7.15 -38.21 -3.58
C LEU A 145 8.15 -38.29 -4.74
N PHE A 146 9.44 -38.17 -4.41
CA PHE A 146 10.48 -38.66 -5.30
C PHE A 146 10.58 -40.17 -5.09
N LYS A 147 10.36 -40.90 -6.19
CA LYS A 147 10.58 -42.34 -6.30
C LYS A 147 12.07 -42.65 -6.31
#